data_AF-A0A0B5NCY8-F1
#
_entry.id   AF-A0A0B5NCY8-F1
#
_cell.length_a   1.000
_cell.length_b   1.000
_cell.length_c   1.000
_cell.angle_alpha   90.00
_cell.angle_beta   90.00
_cell.angle_gamma   90.00
#
_symmetry.space_group_name_H-M   'P 1'
#
loop_
_entity.id
_entity.type
_entity.pdbx_description
1 polymer ?
#
loop_
_entity_poly.entity_id
_entity_poly.type
_entity_poly.pdbx_seq_one_letter_code
_entity_poly.pdbx_strand_id
1 'polypeptide(L)'
;MKTIKAYEVGLKLRNIGGMQGDLYIIKAIEDTVEDVKAYLNKYYSEDTVLYIKETPLVHGETLLSELEEGVAYEMSADSDQTNASVEITKQGEWVQIYIKGGDFSDSIYIHKFIPSKVSKLAIKLDIHEEGWYDVNNLTLNDIDLIGATVYEGLTGMEDLGEEFKEVAEIVVNNNLERREEKQ
;
A
#
# COMPACT_ATOMS: atom_id res chain seq x y z
N MET A 1 -15.02 -4.87 -12.11
CA MET A 1 -14.19 -5.06 -10.91
C MET A 1 -14.39 -6.44 -10.29
N LYS A 2 -13.33 -7.26 -10.28
CA LYS A 2 -13.29 -8.59 -9.64
C LYS A 2 -12.68 -8.46 -8.25
N THR A 3 -13.26 -9.12 -7.26
CA THR A 3 -12.67 -9.21 -5.92
C THR A 3 -12.09 -10.59 -5.66
N ILE A 4 -11.07 -10.63 -4.81
CA ILE A 4 -10.51 -11.85 -4.22
C ILE A 4 -10.80 -11.84 -2.72
N LYS A 5 -10.95 -13.02 -2.15
CA LYS A 5 -11.07 -13.17 -0.71
C LYS A 5 -9.68 -13.09 -0.10
N ALA A 6 -9.54 -12.31 0.98
CA ALA A 6 -8.36 -12.30 1.81
C ALA A 6 -8.75 -12.16 3.28
N TYR A 7 -7.77 -12.27 4.16
CA TYR A 7 -7.93 -12.16 5.59
C TYR A 7 -6.91 -11.19 6.16
N GLU A 8 -7.39 -10.21 6.91
CA GLU A 8 -6.55 -9.40 7.79
C GLU A 8 -6.33 -10.17 9.08
N VAL A 9 -5.05 -10.34 9.44
CA VAL A 9 -4.65 -11.06 10.64
C VAL A 9 -3.87 -10.11 11.54
N GLY A 10 -4.39 -9.90 12.75
CA GLY A 10 -3.67 -9.22 13.82
C GLY A 10 -2.83 -10.22 14.62
N LEU A 11 -1.53 -10.00 14.67
CA LEU A 11 -0.56 -10.82 15.39
C LEU A 11 0.07 -10.04 16.54
N LYS A 12 0.24 -10.69 17.69
CA LYS A 12 1.03 -10.21 18.81
C LYS A 12 2.38 -10.91 18.80
N LEU A 13 3.41 -10.23 18.32
CA LEU A 13 4.77 -10.74 18.30
C LEU A 13 5.56 -10.17 19.49
N ARG A 14 6.32 -11.02 20.18
CA ARG A 14 7.27 -10.53 21.19
C ARG A 14 8.42 -9.85 20.46
N ASN A 15 8.71 -8.62 20.86
CA ASN A 15 9.79 -7.83 20.28
C ASN A 15 11.15 -8.49 20.57
N ILE A 16 11.71 -9.21 19.60
CA ILE A 16 13.06 -9.77 19.64
C ILE A 16 13.86 -9.03 18.57
N GLY A 17 14.49 -7.91 18.93
CA GLY A 17 15.45 -7.22 18.05
C GLY A 17 15.17 -5.75 17.71
N GLY A 18 14.15 -5.11 18.28
CA GLY A 18 13.95 -3.66 18.13
C GLY A 18 12.95 -3.24 17.06
N MET A 19 12.12 -4.16 16.56
CA MET A 19 10.99 -3.83 15.69
C MET A 19 9.84 -3.28 16.55
N GLN A 20 9.55 -1.99 16.45
CA GLN A 20 8.55 -1.31 17.28
C GLN A 20 7.13 -1.75 16.90
N GLY A 21 6.44 -2.42 17.84
CA GLY A 21 5.01 -2.74 17.77
C GLY A 21 4.65 -4.01 18.55
N ASP A 22 3.63 -3.94 19.41
CA ASP A 22 3.01 -5.13 20.04
C ASP A 22 1.98 -5.82 19.11
N LEU A 23 1.56 -5.14 18.05
CA LEU A 23 0.56 -5.61 17.09
C LEU A 23 1.11 -5.48 15.66
N TYR A 24 1.17 -6.61 14.96
CA TYR A 24 1.52 -6.72 13.55
C TYR A 24 0.26 -7.07 12.76
N ILE A 25 0.03 -6.39 11.64
CA ILE A 25 -1.09 -6.70 10.75
C ILE A 25 -0.52 -7.25 9.46
N ILE A 26 -0.96 -8.45 9.10
CA ILE A 26 -0.63 -9.08 7.82
C ILE A 26 -1.91 -9.37 7.03
N LYS A 27 -1.78 -9.45 5.70
CA LYS A 27 -2.83 -9.96 4.82
C LYS A 27 -2.47 -11.38 4.38
N ALA A 28 -3.42 -12.30 4.57
CA ALA A 28 -3.33 -13.68 4.11
C ALA A 28 -4.35 -13.90 3.00
N ILE A 29 -3.89 -14.31 1.81
CA ILE A 29 -4.75 -14.63 0.67
C ILE A 29 -5.00 -16.14 0.69
N GLU A 30 -6.11 -16.53 1.31
CA GLU A 30 -6.49 -17.93 1.51
C GLU A 30 -8.01 -18.06 1.33
N ASP A 31 -8.50 -19.28 1.09
CA ASP A 31 -9.91 -19.52 0.81
C ASP A 31 -10.79 -19.56 2.08
N THR A 32 -10.20 -20.00 3.20
CA THR A 32 -10.91 -20.20 4.48
C THR A 32 -10.08 -19.74 5.69
N VAL A 33 -10.75 -19.57 6.84
CA VAL A 33 -10.09 -19.24 8.11
C VAL A 33 -9.18 -20.38 8.58
N GLU A 34 -9.56 -21.62 8.31
CA GLU A 34 -8.76 -22.81 8.61
C GLU A 34 -7.45 -22.82 7.82
N ASP A 35 -7.48 -22.43 6.56
CA ASP A 35 -6.28 -22.31 5.70
C ASP A 35 -5.36 -21.20 6.21
N VAL A 36 -5.92 -20.05 6.61
CA VAL A 36 -5.15 -18.97 7.25
C VAL A 36 -4.45 -19.47 8.51
N LYS A 37 -5.15 -20.19 9.39
CA LYS A 37 -4.56 -20.77 10.61
C LYS A 37 -3.45 -21.77 10.27
N ALA A 38 -3.65 -22.60 9.25
CA ALA A 38 -2.64 -23.56 8.80
C ALA A 38 -1.40 -22.87 8.21
N TYR A 39 -1.58 -21.78 7.46
CA TYR A 39 -0.49 -20.92 6.99
C TYR A 39 0.28 -20.30 8.16
N LEU A 40 -0.44 -19.69 9.11
CA LEU A 40 0.16 -19.02 10.27
C LEU A 40 0.95 -19.99 11.15
N ASN A 41 0.44 -21.20 11.38
CA ASN A 41 1.10 -22.22 12.20
C ASN A 41 2.46 -22.70 11.65
N LYS A 42 2.79 -22.39 10.38
CA LYS A 42 4.14 -22.65 9.82
C LYS A 42 5.19 -21.66 10.32
N TYR A 43 4.77 -20.43 10.65
CA TYR A 43 5.67 -19.31 10.90
C TYR A 43 5.52 -18.71 12.30
N TYR A 44 4.35 -18.89 12.92
CA TYR A 44 3.97 -18.31 14.19
C TYR A 44 3.29 -19.35 15.09
N SER A 45 3.40 -19.19 16.41
CA SER A 45 2.63 -20.02 17.35
C SER A 45 1.18 -19.53 17.43
N GLU A 46 0.21 -20.42 17.66
CA GLU A 46 -1.22 -20.09 17.76
C GLU A 46 -1.51 -18.92 18.74
N ASP A 47 -0.79 -18.85 19.86
CA ASP A 47 -0.94 -17.80 20.87
C ASP A 47 -0.58 -16.38 20.40
N THR A 48 -0.04 -16.24 19.18
CA THR A 48 0.27 -14.95 18.57
C THR A 48 -0.94 -14.34 17.85
N VAL A 49 -1.94 -15.13 17.46
CA VAL A 49 -3.06 -14.62 16.65
C VAL A 49 -4.09 -13.94 17.56
N LEU A 50 -4.30 -12.63 17.38
CA LEU A 50 -5.31 -11.86 18.11
C LEU A 50 -6.66 -11.87 17.40
N TYR A 51 -6.66 -11.74 16.07
CA TYR A 51 -7.88 -11.79 15.26
C TYR A 51 -7.59 -12.22 13.83
N ILE A 52 -8.62 -12.76 13.18
CA ILE A 52 -8.67 -13.02 11.74
C ILE A 52 -9.99 -12.41 11.24
N LYS A 53 -9.90 -11.51 10.26
CA LYS A 53 -11.05 -10.80 9.69
C LYS A 53 -11.05 -10.94 8.18
N GLU A 54 -12.11 -11.51 7.63
CA GLU A 54 -12.29 -11.54 6.18
C GLU A 54 -12.35 -10.11 5.63
N THR A 55 -11.54 -9.84 4.60
CA THR A 55 -11.45 -8.55 3.93
C THR A 55 -11.44 -8.80 2.43
N PRO A 56 -12.44 -8.31 1.68
CA PRO A 56 -12.42 -8.41 0.23
C PRO A 56 -11.33 -7.48 -0.32
N LEU A 57 -10.50 -8.00 -1.23
CA LEU A 57 -9.52 -7.21 -1.96
C LEU A 57 -9.95 -7.11 -3.42
N VAL A 58 -9.68 -5.97 -4.04
CA VAL A 58 -9.82 -5.78 -5.49
C VAL A 58 -8.62 -6.43 -6.18
N HIS A 59 -8.86 -7.02 -7.35
CA HIS A 59 -7.79 -7.59 -8.16
C HIS A 59 -6.91 -6.49 -8.77
N GLY A 60 -5.59 -6.65 -8.73
CA GLY A 60 -4.62 -5.68 -9.24
C GLY A 60 -4.84 -5.26 -10.70
N GLU A 61 -5.22 -6.21 -11.56
CA GLU A 61 -5.62 -5.97 -12.97
C GLU A 61 -6.91 -5.15 -13.17
N THR A 62 -7.58 -4.70 -12.11
CA THR A 62 -8.73 -3.77 -12.24
C THR A 62 -8.24 -2.45 -12.82
N LEU A 63 -8.96 -1.86 -13.77
CA LEU A 63 -8.57 -0.58 -14.32
C LEU A 63 -8.85 0.57 -13.33
N LEU A 64 -7.97 1.57 -13.27
CA LEU A 64 -8.19 2.80 -12.50
C LEU A 64 -9.48 3.53 -12.94
N SER A 65 -9.89 3.36 -14.20
CA SER A 65 -11.14 3.91 -14.72
C SER A 65 -12.39 3.23 -14.15
N GLU A 66 -12.27 2.02 -13.61
CA GLU A 66 -13.38 1.30 -12.94
C GLU A 66 -13.60 1.74 -11.49
N LEU A 67 -12.69 2.51 -10.88
CA LEU A 67 -12.86 2.98 -9.51
C LEU A 67 -13.91 4.10 -9.42
N GLU A 68 -14.79 4.00 -8.43
CA GLU A 68 -15.71 5.07 -8.07
C GLU A 68 -14.96 6.22 -7.36
N GLU A 69 -15.34 7.44 -7.70
CA GLU A 69 -14.76 8.66 -7.16
C GLU A 69 -14.94 8.75 -5.63
N GLY A 70 -13.85 8.97 -4.90
CA GLY A 70 -13.85 9.11 -3.43
C GLY A 70 -14.06 7.81 -2.65
N VAL A 71 -14.18 6.66 -3.32
CA VAL A 71 -14.29 5.35 -2.68
C VAL A 71 -12.89 4.73 -2.56
N ALA A 72 -12.59 4.22 -1.36
CA ALA A 72 -11.34 3.52 -1.08
C ALA A 72 -11.48 2.02 -1.43
N TYR A 73 -10.54 1.52 -2.22
CA TYR A 73 -10.44 0.12 -2.60
C TYR A 73 -9.11 -0.44 -2.13
N GLU A 74 -9.11 -1.65 -1.58
CA GLU A 74 -7.88 -2.28 -1.07
C GLU A 74 -7.50 -3.45 -1.99
N MET A 75 -6.23 -3.55 -2.36
CA MET A 75 -5.68 -4.68 -3.11
C MET A 75 -4.44 -5.24 -2.42
N SER A 76 -4.01 -6.44 -2.81
CA SER A 76 -2.68 -6.92 -2.41
C SER A 76 -1.62 -6.02 -3.03
N ALA A 77 -0.59 -5.65 -2.27
CA ALA A 77 0.55 -4.93 -2.84
C ALA A 77 1.26 -5.81 -3.88
N ASP A 78 1.73 -5.22 -4.97
CA ASP A 78 2.55 -5.87 -5.99
C ASP A 78 4.00 -5.95 -5.50
N SER A 79 4.21 -6.69 -4.40
CA SER A 79 5.53 -7.04 -3.93
C SER A 79 5.53 -8.50 -3.50
N ASP A 80 6.36 -9.30 -4.15
CA ASP A 80 6.48 -10.75 -3.93
C ASP A 80 6.88 -11.12 -2.48
N GLN A 81 7.17 -10.15 -1.63
CA GLN A 81 7.81 -10.35 -0.32
C GLN A 81 7.11 -9.66 0.85
N THR A 82 6.02 -8.92 0.65
CA THR A 82 5.33 -8.28 1.77
C THR A 82 3.88 -8.76 1.85
N ASN A 83 3.45 -9.22 3.03
CA ASN A 83 2.03 -9.47 3.32
C ASN A 83 1.26 -8.15 3.48
N ALA A 84 1.59 -7.15 2.66
CA ALA A 84 1.04 -5.81 2.69
C ALA A 84 -0.13 -5.70 1.70
N SER A 85 -1.02 -4.77 1.99
CA SER A 85 -2.04 -4.32 1.06
C SER A 85 -1.89 -2.84 0.77
N VAL A 86 -2.45 -2.41 -0.36
CA VAL A 86 -2.49 -1.01 -0.75
C VAL A 86 -3.95 -0.59 -0.84
N GLU A 87 -4.31 0.42 -0.07
CA GLU A 87 -5.58 1.12 -0.21
C GLU A 87 -5.42 2.26 -1.22
N ILE A 88 -6.25 2.27 -2.24
CA ILE A 88 -6.24 3.20 -3.35
C ILE A 88 -7.56 3.98 -3.36
N THR A 89 -7.48 5.30 -3.38
CA THR A 89 -8.63 6.21 -3.54
C THR A 89 -8.39 7.11 -4.74
N LYS A 90 -9.38 7.23 -5.62
CA LYS A 90 -9.35 8.14 -6.77
C LYS A 90 -10.12 9.43 -6.48
N GLN A 91 -9.52 10.57 -6.81
CA GLN A 91 -10.11 11.90 -6.72
C GLN A 91 -9.81 12.73 -7.98
N GLY A 92 -10.66 12.61 -9.00
CA GLY A 92 -10.48 13.24 -10.29
C GLY A 92 -9.27 12.65 -11.03
N GLU A 93 -8.27 13.50 -11.30
CA GLU A 93 -6.99 13.06 -11.86
C GLU A 93 -6.00 12.54 -10.80
N TRP A 94 -6.27 12.83 -9.53
CA TRP A 94 -5.42 12.42 -8.42
C TRP A 94 -5.75 11.01 -7.97
N VAL A 95 -4.71 10.30 -7.58
CA VAL A 95 -4.81 9.03 -6.88
C VAL A 95 -4.07 9.17 -5.56
N GLN A 96 -4.67 8.65 -4.50
CA GLN A 96 -4.06 8.50 -3.19
C GLN A 96 -3.86 7.01 -2.92
N ILE A 97 -2.65 6.63 -2.52
CA ILE A 97 -2.35 5.29 -2.03
C ILE A 97 -1.88 5.32 -0.58
N TYR A 98 -2.25 4.28 0.15
CA TYR A 98 -1.83 4.02 1.52
C TYR A 98 -1.45 2.55 1.68
N ILE A 99 -0.20 2.29 2.01
CA ILE A 99 0.33 0.94 2.21
C ILE A 99 0.00 0.51 3.65
N LYS A 100 -0.65 -0.65 3.80
CA LYS A 100 -1.02 -1.28 5.07
C LYS A 100 -0.20 -2.55 5.28
N GLY A 101 0.31 -2.73 6.50
CA GLY A 101 1.16 -3.89 6.84
C GLY A 101 2.63 -3.68 6.46
N GLY A 102 3.49 -4.65 6.79
CA GLY A 102 4.95 -4.51 6.74
C GLY A 102 5.57 -3.91 8.00
N ASP A 103 6.89 -3.75 8.02
CA ASP A 103 7.68 -3.20 9.15
C ASP A 103 7.58 -1.66 9.27
N PHE A 104 6.54 -1.06 8.70
CA PHE A 104 6.44 0.38 8.63
C PHE A 104 6.15 0.96 10.03
N SER A 105 7.10 1.80 10.46
CA SER A 105 7.17 2.52 11.72
C SER A 105 5.98 3.47 11.96
N ASP A 106 5.95 4.10 13.13
CA ASP A 106 5.01 5.11 13.65
C ASP A 106 4.53 6.24 12.72
N SER A 107 5.04 6.31 11.48
CA SER A 107 4.69 7.26 10.43
C SER A 107 4.01 6.55 9.26
N ILE A 108 2.72 6.83 9.07
CA ILE A 108 1.96 6.38 7.90
C ILE A 108 2.25 7.33 6.73
N TYR A 109 2.91 6.85 5.68
CA TYR A 109 3.11 7.60 4.44
C TYR A 109 1.93 7.41 3.51
N ILE A 110 1.29 8.51 3.13
CA ILE A 110 0.21 8.55 2.14
C ILE A 110 0.78 9.20 0.89
N HIS A 111 0.85 8.47 -0.21
CA HIS A 111 1.35 9.04 -1.47
C HIS A 111 0.16 9.51 -2.29
N LYS A 112 0.22 10.74 -2.77
CA LYS A 112 -0.77 11.30 -3.67
C LYS A 112 -0.10 11.75 -4.94
N PHE A 113 -0.67 11.45 -6.08
CA PHE A 113 -0.07 11.80 -7.35
C PHE A 113 -1.07 11.80 -8.50
N ILE A 114 -0.68 12.40 -9.62
CA ILE A 114 -1.40 12.32 -10.90
C ILE A 114 -0.70 11.27 -11.77
N PRO A 115 -1.26 10.05 -11.95
CA PRO A 115 -0.54 8.92 -12.56
C PRO A 115 0.03 9.23 -13.95
N SER A 116 -0.76 9.92 -14.78
CA SER A 116 -0.35 10.28 -16.15
C SER A 116 0.81 11.29 -16.19
N LYS A 117 0.91 12.18 -15.20
CA LYS A 117 1.99 13.16 -15.12
C LYS A 117 3.25 12.54 -14.56
N VAL A 118 3.14 11.72 -13.51
CA VAL A 118 4.27 10.97 -12.96
C VAL A 118 4.86 10.04 -14.01
N SER A 119 4.03 9.29 -14.75
CA SER A 119 4.51 8.39 -15.81
C SER A 119 5.31 9.14 -16.87
N LYS A 120 4.81 10.30 -17.33
CA LYS A 120 5.53 11.15 -18.30
C LYS A 120 6.85 11.69 -17.74
N LEU A 121 6.86 12.09 -16.47
CA LEU A 121 8.07 12.58 -15.81
C LEU A 121 9.10 11.47 -15.63
N ALA A 122 8.69 10.28 -15.20
CA ALA A 122 9.56 9.12 -15.05
C ALA A 122 10.20 8.70 -16.38
N ILE A 123 9.46 8.76 -17.49
CA ILE A 123 10.02 8.55 -18.83
C ILE A 123 11.03 9.63 -19.20
N LYS A 124 10.71 10.91 -18.96
CA LYS A 124 11.62 12.04 -19.24
C LYS A 124 12.93 11.93 -18.44
N LEU A 125 12.90 11.35 -17.25
CA LEU A 125 14.03 11.17 -16.35
C LEU A 125 14.77 9.85 -16.56
N ASP A 126 14.45 9.09 -17.60
CA ASP A 126 15.02 7.76 -17.88
C ASP A 126 14.87 6.76 -16.71
N ILE A 127 13.86 6.96 -15.85
CA ILE A 127 13.49 6.03 -14.78
C ILE A 127 12.68 4.87 -15.39
N HIS A 128 11.81 5.19 -16.34
CA HIS A 128 10.96 4.24 -17.05
C HIS A 128 11.13 4.32 -18.57
N GLU A 129 11.06 3.18 -19.26
CA GLU A 129 11.02 3.12 -20.72
C GLU A 129 9.67 3.58 -21.29
N GLU A 130 9.69 4.13 -22.51
CA GLU A 130 8.47 4.48 -23.23
C GLU A 130 7.61 3.23 -23.49
N GLY A 131 6.31 3.32 -23.19
CA GLY A 131 5.39 2.21 -23.36
C GLY A 131 5.36 1.21 -22.20
N TRP A 132 6.12 1.45 -21.12
CA TRP A 132 6.02 0.63 -19.90
C TRP A 132 4.59 0.65 -19.34
N TYR A 133 3.92 1.80 -19.36
CA TYR A 133 2.51 1.92 -18.97
C TYR A 133 1.64 2.38 -20.13
N ASP A 134 0.49 1.74 -20.32
CA ASP A 134 -0.61 2.34 -21.08
C ASP A 134 -1.34 3.34 -20.19
N VAL A 135 -0.93 4.61 -20.25
CA VAL A 135 -1.48 5.70 -19.44
C VAL A 135 -3.01 5.90 -19.59
N ASN A 136 -3.62 5.35 -20.64
CA ASN A 136 -5.07 5.41 -20.83
C ASN A 136 -5.80 4.22 -20.18
N ASN A 137 -5.09 3.14 -19.89
CA ASN A 137 -5.62 1.89 -19.35
C ASN A 137 -4.79 1.39 -18.16
N LEU A 138 -4.43 2.29 -17.25
CA LEU A 138 -3.70 1.94 -16.02
C LEU A 138 -4.51 0.96 -15.16
N THR A 139 -3.89 -0.16 -14.79
CA THR A 139 -4.39 -1.09 -13.79
C THR A 139 -4.03 -0.61 -12.39
N LEU A 140 -4.59 -1.22 -11.34
CA LEU A 140 -4.19 -0.89 -9.97
C LEU A 140 -2.75 -1.34 -9.67
N ASN A 141 -2.27 -2.44 -10.27
CA ASN A 141 -0.86 -2.84 -10.17
C ASN A 141 0.07 -1.73 -10.71
N ASP A 142 -0.27 -1.14 -11.87
CA ASP A 142 0.49 0.00 -12.41
C ASP A 142 0.51 1.19 -11.43
N ILE A 143 -0.62 1.44 -10.75
CA ILE A 143 -0.73 2.51 -9.76
C ILE A 143 0.15 2.26 -8.53
N ASP A 144 0.28 1.03 -8.07
CA ASP A 144 1.20 0.67 -6.99
C ASP A 144 2.66 0.94 -7.39
N LEU A 145 3.05 0.49 -8.58
CA LEU A 145 4.41 0.72 -9.13
C LEU A 145 4.73 2.21 -9.32
N ILE A 146 3.78 2.99 -9.84
CA ILE A 146 3.91 4.45 -9.91
C ILE A 146 4.04 5.04 -8.50
N GLY A 147 3.29 4.50 -7.53
CA GLY A 147 3.38 4.86 -6.13
C GLY A 147 4.76 4.66 -5.52
N ALA A 148 5.42 3.54 -5.84
CA ALA A 148 6.81 3.28 -5.45
C ALA A 148 7.77 4.30 -6.10
N THR A 149 7.56 4.61 -7.38
CA THR A 149 8.35 5.63 -8.10
C THR A 149 8.23 7.02 -7.43
N VAL A 150 7.02 7.38 -7.01
CA VAL A 150 6.78 8.63 -6.26
C VAL A 150 7.53 8.65 -4.93
N TYR A 151 7.49 7.53 -4.20
CA TYR A 151 8.21 7.40 -2.94
C TYR A 151 9.71 7.62 -3.14
N GLU A 152 10.32 6.87 -4.07
CA GLU A 152 11.74 6.95 -4.38
C GLU A 152 12.13 8.33 -4.92
N GLY A 153 11.30 8.92 -5.79
CA GLY A 153 11.55 10.24 -6.36
C GLY A 153 11.53 11.36 -5.32
N LEU A 154 10.59 11.33 -4.37
CA LEU A 154 10.46 12.37 -3.33
C LEU A 154 11.36 12.16 -2.11
N THR A 155 11.73 10.91 -1.80
CA THR A 155 12.59 10.59 -0.63
C THR A 155 14.06 10.34 -1.00
N GLY A 156 14.35 10.22 -2.30
CA GLY A 156 15.70 10.02 -2.84
C GLY A 156 16.54 11.30 -2.86
N MET A 157 17.19 11.58 -3.99
CA MET A 157 18.07 12.75 -4.14
C MET A 157 17.26 14.06 -4.23
N GLU A 158 17.77 15.13 -3.61
CA GLU A 158 17.09 16.43 -3.48
C GLU A 158 16.61 17.00 -4.83
N ASP A 159 17.44 16.89 -5.88
CA ASP A 159 17.14 17.37 -7.24
C ASP A 159 15.96 16.61 -7.90
N LEU A 160 15.85 15.29 -7.69
CA LEU A 160 14.73 14.49 -8.20
C LEU A 160 13.43 14.84 -7.48
N GLY A 161 13.51 15.14 -6.18
CA GLY A 161 12.37 15.56 -5.39
C GLY A 161 11.74 16.86 -5.89
N GLU A 162 12.51 17.79 -6.46
CA GLU A 162 11.95 19.03 -7.01
C GLU A 162 11.08 18.81 -8.25
N GLU A 163 11.46 17.91 -9.16
CA GLU A 163 10.67 17.62 -10.36
C GLU A 163 9.32 16.95 -10.04
N PHE A 164 9.26 16.17 -8.95
CA PHE A 164 8.05 15.44 -8.55
C PHE A 164 7.04 16.29 -7.76
N LYS A 165 7.46 17.38 -7.10
CA LYS A 165 6.59 18.21 -6.22
C LYS A 165 5.36 18.82 -6.91
N GLU A 166 5.37 19.00 -8.23
CA GLU A 166 4.21 19.53 -8.97
C GLU A 166 3.15 18.47 -9.28
N VAL A 167 3.51 17.19 -9.18
CA VAL A 167 2.70 16.05 -9.67
C VAL A 167 2.48 14.96 -8.63
N ALA A 168 3.17 15.08 -7.48
CA ALA A 168 3.08 14.16 -6.37
C ALA A 168 3.39 14.83 -5.03
N GLU A 169 2.82 14.29 -3.95
CA GLU A 169 3.14 14.64 -2.57
C GLU A 169 3.13 13.39 -1.68
N ILE A 170 3.98 13.37 -0.65
CA ILE A 170 3.92 12.38 0.42
C ILE A 170 3.42 13.11 1.67
N VAL A 171 2.27 12.68 2.16
CA VAL A 171 1.69 13.17 3.40
C VAL A 171 2.04 12.20 4.51
N VAL A 172 2.75 12.69 5.53
CA VAL A 172 2.99 11.91 6.75
C VAL A 172 1.77 12.05 7.65
N ASN A 173 1.05 10.96 7.86
CA ASN A 173 -0.04 10.91 8.82
C ASN A 173 0.50 10.54 10.19
N ASN A 174 0.81 11.56 11.00
CA ASN A 174 1.20 11.42 12.40
C ASN A 174 -0.03 11.10 13.26
N ASN A 175 -0.49 9.85 13.24
CA ASN A 175 -1.63 9.41 14.05
C ASN A 175 -1.34 9.33 15.58
N LEU A 176 -0.16 9.76 16.04
CA LEU A 176 0.26 9.67 17.45
C LEU A 176 0.17 10.99 18.25
N GLU A 177 0.09 12.16 17.62
CA GLU A 177 0.10 13.44 18.37
C GLU A 177 -1.22 13.75 19.11
N ARG A 178 -2.30 12.98 18.90
CA ARG A 178 -3.58 13.18 19.62
C ARG A 178 -3.77 12.33 20.87
N ARG A 179 -2.74 11.65 21.38
CA ARG A 179 -2.82 10.91 22.64
C ARG A 179 -2.27 11.65 23.87
N GLU A 180 -1.51 12.74 23.70
CA GLU A 180 -0.88 13.43 24.84
C GLU A 180 -1.63 14.68 25.34
N GLU A 181 -2.72 15.13 24.69
CA GLU A 181 -3.50 16.28 25.18
C GLU A 181 -4.73 15.90 26.05
N LYS A 182 -4.85 14.65 26.48
CA LYS A 182 -5.89 14.22 27.43
C LYS A 182 -5.36 13.28 28.50
N GLN A 183 -4.42 13.76 29.32
CA GLN A 183 -4.24 13.29 30.70
C GLN A 183 -4.18 14.47 31.66
#